data_AF-A0A2R9SPG3-F1
#
_entry.id   AF-A0A2R9SPG3-F1
#
_cell.length_a   1.000
_cell.length_b   1.000
_cell.length_c   1.000
_cell.angle_alpha   90.00
_cell.angle_beta   90.00
_cell.angle_gamma   90.00
#
_symmetry.space_group_name_H-M   'P 1'
#
loop_
_entity.id
_entity.type
_entity.pdbx_description
1 polymer ?
#
loop_
_entity_poly.entity_id
_entity_poly.type
_entity_poly.pdbx_seq_one_letter_code
_entity_poly.pdbx_strand_id
1 'polypeptide(L)'
;MNMSIEDFNAEWLKEARITEQVMDALTDDSLKTAITDQHRTLGQLAWHLVMSIQYMNMLGLQFEGPSREQEIPDSAAEIQASYRRIRHALLDAVKSQWSEEDLQETTRIRWRALD
;
A
#
# COMPACT_ATOMS: atom_id res chain seq x y z
N MET A 1 -18.54 11.59 13.91
CA MET A 1 -17.88 12.41 12.88
C MET A 1 -18.19 11.69 11.57
N ASN A 2 -18.95 12.31 10.66
CA ASN A 2 -19.32 11.67 9.39
C ASN A 2 -18.20 11.97 8.40
N MET A 3 -17.37 10.96 8.13
CA MET A 3 -16.31 11.00 7.12
C MET A 3 -16.95 10.76 5.75
N SER A 4 -16.52 11.51 4.74
CA SER A 4 -16.94 11.28 3.35
C SER A 4 -15.88 10.53 2.53
N ILE A 5 -16.27 9.96 1.39
CA ILE A 5 -15.32 9.41 0.39
C ILE A 5 -14.37 10.51 -0.11
N GLU A 6 -14.84 11.75 -0.21
CA GLU A 6 -14.00 12.87 -0.63
C GLU A 6 -12.98 13.26 0.45
N ASP A 7 -13.35 13.18 1.73
CA ASP A 7 -12.40 13.38 2.83
C ASP A 7 -11.31 12.30 2.81
N PHE A 8 -11.69 11.04 2.60
CA PHE A 8 -10.72 9.95 2.41
C PHE A 8 -9.81 10.20 1.21
N ASN A 9 -10.36 10.60 0.06
CA ASN A 9 -9.61 10.89 -1.16
C ASN A 9 -8.57 12.01 -0.93
N ALA A 10 -8.99 13.10 -0.29
CA ALA A 10 -8.10 14.22 0.02
C ALA A 10 -6.92 13.80 0.91
N GLU A 11 -7.18 13.04 1.99
CA GLU A 11 -6.13 12.59 2.88
C GLU A 11 -5.24 11.52 2.23
N TRP A 12 -5.83 10.58 1.49
CA TRP A 12 -5.10 9.56 0.74
C TRP A 12 -4.12 10.17 -0.27
N LEU A 13 -4.58 11.14 -1.06
CA LEU A 13 -3.73 11.83 -2.04
C LEU A 13 -2.55 12.55 -1.39
N LYS A 14 -2.78 13.19 -0.23
CA LYS A 14 -1.74 13.86 0.55
C LYS A 14 -0.70 12.87 1.07
N GLU A 15 -1.13 11.85 1.82
CA GLU A 15 -0.23 10.89 2.44
C GLU A 15 0.49 10.00 1.41
N ALA A 16 -0.21 9.60 0.35
CA ALA A 16 0.39 8.80 -0.72
C ALA A 16 1.43 9.60 -1.52
N ARG A 17 1.25 10.92 -1.67
CA ARG A 17 2.26 11.79 -2.29
C ARG A 17 3.50 11.95 -1.42
N ILE A 18 3.33 12.13 -0.11
CA ILE A 18 4.47 12.21 0.83
C ILE A 18 5.27 10.91 0.79
N THR A 19 4.57 9.77 0.82
CA THR A 19 5.21 8.46 0.73
C THR A 19 5.91 8.27 -0.62
N GLU A 20 5.30 8.68 -1.74
CA GLU A 20 5.94 8.63 -3.06
C GLU A 20 7.25 9.43 -3.08
N GLN A 21 7.28 10.63 -2.48
CA GLN A 21 8.50 11.43 -2.42
C GLN A 21 9.63 10.73 -1.65
N VAL A 22 9.29 9.98 -0.59
CA VAL A 22 10.26 9.15 0.13
C VAL A 22 10.73 7.98 -0.74
N MET A 23 9.81 7.31 -1.46
CA MET A 23 10.15 6.23 -2.38
C MET A 23 11.08 6.73 -3.50
N ASP A 24 10.86 7.93 -4.02
CA ASP A 24 11.64 8.54 -5.10
C ASP A 24 13.09 8.85 -4.72
N ALA A 25 13.38 8.96 -3.42
CA ALA A 25 14.74 9.11 -2.92
C ALA A 25 15.52 7.79 -2.84
N LEU A 26 14.86 6.64 -3.00
CA LEU A 26 15.50 5.34 -2.96
C LEU A 26 16.36 5.11 -4.21
N THR A 27 17.53 4.52 -3.97
CA THR A 27 18.42 3.94 -4.99
C THR A 27 18.62 2.46 -4.73
N ASP A 28 19.02 1.69 -5.73
CA ASP A 28 19.29 0.25 -5.60
C ASP A 28 20.28 -0.07 -4.46
N ASP A 29 21.28 0.80 -4.26
CA ASP A 29 22.23 0.65 -3.14
C ASP A 29 21.58 0.91 -1.77
N SER A 30 20.71 1.92 -1.68
CA SER A 30 20.00 2.23 -0.43
C SER A 30 19.07 1.11 0.02
N LEU A 31 18.58 0.27 -0.89
CA LEU A 31 17.66 -0.83 -0.56
C LEU A 31 18.31 -1.85 0.40
N LYS A 32 19.64 -1.92 0.42
CA LYS A 32 20.43 -2.82 1.27
C LYS A 32 20.66 -2.25 2.67
N THR A 33 20.36 -0.97 2.91
CA THR A 33 20.56 -0.33 4.21
C THR A 33 19.61 -0.91 5.26
N ALA A 34 20.15 -1.35 6.39
CA ALA A 34 19.39 -1.70 7.59
C ALA A 34 19.92 -0.91 8.78
N ILE A 35 19.07 -0.65 9.78
CA ILE A 35 19.49 0.04 11.02
C ILE A 35 20.37 -0.89 11.86
N THR A 36 20.00 -2.17 11.96
CA THR A 36 20.81 -3.25 12.51
C THR A 36 20.55 -4.52 11.70
N ASP A 37 21.42 -5.53 11.81
CA ASP A 37 21.32 -6.79 11.06
C ASP A 37 20.04 -7.60 11.34
N GLN A 38 19.34 -7.30 12.44
CA GLN A 38 18.10 -7.96 12.83
C GLN A 38 16.85 -7.25 12.31
N HIS A 39 16.98 -6.05 11.74
CA HIS A 39 15.86 -5.29 11.21
C HIS A 39 15.70 -5.51 9.71
N ARG A 40 14.50 -5.15 9.21
CA ARG A 40 14.27 -5.08 7.77
C ARG A 40 15.20 -4.06 7.13
N THR A 41 15.66 -4.35 5.92
CA THR A 41 16.32 -3.35 5.07
C THR A 41 15.31 -2.30 4.58
N LEU A 42 15.81 -1.17 4.09
CA LEU A 42 14.96 -0.13 3.47
C LEU A 42 14.16 -0.70 2.30
N GLY A 43 14.74 -1.57 1.47
CA GLY A 43 14.00 -2.21 0.38
C GLY A 43 12.87 -3.11 0.88
N GLN A 44 13.10 -3.87 1.94
CA GLN A 44 12.05 -4.69 2.57
C GLN A 44 10.93 -3.84 3.18
N LEU A 45 11.26 -2.70 3.79
CA LEU A 45 10.26 -1.75 4.32
C LEU A 45 9.49 -1.07 3.20
N ALA A 46 10.17 -0.60 2.15
CA ALA A 46 9.55 0.05 1.01
C ALA A 46 8.57 -0.90 0.31
N TRP A 47 8.99 -2.14 0.04
CA TRP A 47 8.11 -3.16 -0.52
C TRP A 47 6.94 -3.52 0.41
N HIS A 48 7.18 -3.57 1.72
CA HIS A 48 6.11 -3.80 2.68
C HIS A 48 5.02 -2.72 2.60
N LEU A 49 5.36 -1.45 2.34
CA LEU A 49 4.37 -0.39 2.14
C LEU A 49 3.56 -0.59 0.85
N VAL A 50 4.18 -1.03 -0.24
CA VAL A 50 3.47 -1.41 -1.48
C VAL A 50 2.47 -2.52 -1.20
N MET A 51 2.93 -3.63 -0.60
CA MET A 51 2.08 -4.78 -0.27
C MET A 51 0.98 -4.43 0.74
N SER A 52 1.25 -3.45 1.63
CA SER A 52 0.29 -3.07 2.66
C SER A 52 -1.01 -2.51 2.08
N ILE A 53 -0.92 -1.79 0.96
CA ILE A 53 -2.08 -1.24 0.26
C ILE A 53 -2.98 -2.37 -0.25
N GLN A 54 -2.39 -3.47 -0.73
CA GLN A 54 -3.16 -4.62 -1.22
C GLN A 54 -4.03 -5.29 -0.15
N TYR A 55 -3.74 -5.13 1.15
CA TYR A 55 -4.61 -5.67 2.20
C TYR A 55 -6.02 -5.06 2.18
N MET A 56 -6.23 -3.93 1.52
CA MET A 56 -7.56 -3.36 1.32
C MET A 56 -8.49 -4.31 0.54
N ASN A 57 -7.95 -5.28 -0.22
CA ASN A 57 -8.76 -6.34 -0.81
C ASN A 57 -9.47 -7.22 0.24
N MET A 58 -8.93 -7.32 1.46
CA MET A 58 -9.59 -8.03 2.57
C MET A 58 -10.81 -7.26 3.12
N LEU A 59 -10.97 -5.99 2.73
CA LEU A 59 -12.14 -5.16 3.03
C LEU A 59 -13.16 -5.14 1.88
N GLY A 60 -13.04 -6.07 0.93
CA GLY A 60 -14.00 -6.23 -0.18
C GLY A 60 -13.67 -5.42 -1.44
N LEU A 61 -12.75 -4.46 -1.36
CA LEU A 61 -12.27 -3.72 -2.53
C LEU A 61 -11.60 -4.65 -3.54
N GLN A 62 -11.79 -4.37 -4.82
CA GLN A 62 -11.20 -5.13 -5.92
C GLN A 62 -10.30 -4.22 -6.74
N PHE A 63 -8.99 -4.44 -6.67
CA PHE A 63 -8.01 -3.79 -7.54
C PHE A 63 -6.75 -4.64 -7.67
N GLU A 64 -6.01 -4.40 -8.75
CA GLU A 64 -4.76 -5.10 -9.03
C GLU A 64 -3.60 -4.59 -8.15
N GLY A 65 -2.78 -5.52 -7.69
CA GLY A 65 -1.56 -5.25 -6.92
C GLY A 65 -0.60 -6.43 -7.01
N PRO A 66 0.64 -6.30 -6.50
CA PRO A 66 1.63 -7.37 -6.50
C PRO A 66 1.11 -8.61 -5.77
N SER A 67 1.47 -9.84 -6.13
CA SER A 67 0.97 -11.01 -5.38
C SER A 67 1.66 -11.15 -4.02
N ARG A 68 1.05 -11.89 -3.07
CA ARG A 68 1.67 -12.13 -1.75
C ARG A 68 2.95 -12.96 -1.86
N GLU A 69 3.03 -13.78 -2.88
CA GLU A 69 4.17 -14.66 -3.19
C GLU A 69 5.23 -13.95 -4.04
N GLN A 70 4.98 -12.71 -4.49
CA GLN A 70 5.93 -11.97 -5.30
C GLN A 70 7.19 -11.67 -4.49
N GLU A 71 8.34 -11.99 -5.10
CA GLU A 71 9.63 -11.66 -4.52
C GLU A 71 9.82 -10.14 -4.40
N ILE A 72 10.59 -9.73 -3.40
CA ILE A 72 10.90 -8.31 -3.17
C ILE A 72 11.80 -7.84 -4.33
N PRO A 73 11.40 -6.81 -5.10
CA PRO A 73 12.25 -6.30 -6.17
C PRO A 73 13.59 -5.79 -5.65
N ASP A 74 14.65 -6.02 -6.41
CA ASP A 74 16.00 -5.52 -6.13
C ASP A 74 16.28 -4.15 -6.78
N SER A 75 15.31 -3.62 -7.55
CA SER A 75 15.37 -2.29 -8.16
C SER A 75 14.46 -1.28 -7.45
N ALA A 76 15.03 -0.14 -7.09
CA ALA A 76 14.28 0.97 -6.50
C ALA A 76 13.22 1.50 -7.49
N ALA A 77 13.54 1.53 -8.78
CA ALA A 77 12.63 1.97 -9.83
C ALA A 77 11.38 1.07 -9.92
N GLU A 78 11.55 -0.24 -9.75
CA GLU A 78 10.44 -1.19 -9.74
C GLU A 78 9.54 -1.03 -8.51
N ILE A 79 10.13 -0.82 -7.32
CA ILE A 79 9.39 -0.54 -6.10
C ILE A 79 8.58 0.76 -6.23
N GLN A 80 9.21 1.83 -6.73
CA GLN A 80 8.57 3.14 -6.97
C GLN A 80 7.40 3.01 -7.96
N ALA A 81 7.62 2.33 -9.09
CA ALA A 81 6.57 2.11 -10.09
C ALA A 81 5.40 1.27 -9.52
N SER A 82 5.70 0.27 -8.70
CA SER A 82 4.69 -0.55 -8.04
C SER A 82 3.89 0.24 -7.03
N TYR A 83 4.55 1.08 -6.22
CA TYR A 83 3.87 1.99 -5.29
C TYR A 83 2.93 2.94 -6.03
N ARG A 84 3.39 3.60 -7.10
CA ARG A 84 2.57 4.48 -7.93
C ARG A 84 1.36 3.77 -8.52
N ARG A 85 1.54 2.56 -9.03
CA ARG A 85 0.43 1.79 -9.60
C ARG A 85 -0.62 1.48 -8.54
N ILE A 86 -0.21 0.90 -7.42
CA ILE A 86 -1.17 0.40 -6.43
C ILE A 86 -1.89 1.53 -5.67
N ARG A 87 -1.24 2.67 -5.43
CA ARG A 87 -1.92 3.80 -4.76
C ARG A 87 -3.01 4.44 -5.61
N HIS A 88 -2.85 4.45 -6.94
CA HIS A 88 -3.88 4.93 -7.86
C HIS A 88 -5.00 3.88 -7.96
N ALA A 89 -4.64 2.60 -8.07
CA ALA A 89 -5.60 1.50 -8.12
C ALA A 89 -6.50 1.46 -6.87
N LEU A 90 -5.94 1.66 -5.67
CA LEU A 90 -6.74 1.77 -4.45
C LEU A 90 -7.68 2.98 -4.51
N LEU A 91 -7.19 4.15 -4.93
CA LEU A 91 -8.00 5.36 -4.97
C LEU A 91 -9.19 5.20 -5.94
N ASP A 92 -8.93 4.64 -7.12
CA ASP A 92 -9.97 4.36 -8.12
C ASP A 92 -10.97 3.33 -7.59
N ALA A 93 -10.51 2.29 -6.91
CA ALA A 93 -11.38 1.28 -6.30
C ALA A 93 -12.28 1.89 -5.21
N VAL A 94 -11.73 2.68 -4.28
CA VAL A 94 -12.54 3.33 -3.24
C VAL A 94 -13.59 4.24 -3.85
N LYS A 95 -13.22 5.08 -4.82
CA LYS A 95 -14.16 6.02 -5.46
C LYS A 95 -15.25 5.34 -6.29
N SER A 96 -15.00 4.13 -6.77
CA SER A 96 -15.92 3.40 -7.66
C SER A 96 -16.74 2.33 -6.95
N GLN A 97 -16.27 1.82 -5.82
CA GLN A 97 -16.85 0.65 -5.15
C GLN A 97 -17.41 0.94 -3.77
N TRP A 98 -16.97 2.00 -3.10
CA TRP A 98 -17.47 2.38 -1.78
C TRP A 98 -18.37 3.62 -1.83
N SER A 99 -19.28 3.66 -0.88
CA SER A 99 -20.17 4.76 -0.53
C SER A 99 -19.93 5.19 0.92
N GLU A 100 -20.64 6.22 1.37
CA GLU A 100 -20.55 6.68 2.76
C GLU A 100 -21.07 5.65 3.78
N GLU A 101 -21.96 4.76 3.35
CA GLU A 101 -22.45 3.66 4.17
C GLU A 101 -21.34 2.62 4.40
N ASP A 102 -20.59 2.29 3.35
CA ASP A 102 -19.46 1.33 3.44
C ASP A 102 -18.37 1.81 4.40
N LEU A 103 -18.18 3.13 4.56
CA LEU A 103 -17.23 3.69 5.53
C LEU A 103 -17.62 3.44 7.00
N GLN A 104 -18.88 3.11 7.26
CA GLN A 104 -19.38 2.80 8.61
C GLN A 104 -19.39 1.29 8.90
N GLU A 105 -19.16 0.45 7.89
CA GLU A 105 -19.22 -0.99 8.02
C GLU A 105 -18.04 -1.56 8.80
N THR A 106 -18.32 -2.52 9.68
CA THR A 106 -17.29 -3.23 10.44
C THR A 106 -17.03 -4.59 9.81
N THR A 107 -15.85 -4.74 9.20
CA THR A 107 -15.43 -6.01 8.62
C THR A 107 -14.47 -6.76 9.53
N ARG A 108 -14.78 -8.04 9.82
CA ARG A 108 -13.86 -8.93 10.52
C ARG A 108 -12.87 -9.55 9.52
N ILE A 109 -11.68 -8.98 9.44
CA ILE A 109 -10.56 -9.58 8.71
C ILE A 109 -10.07 -10.82 9.48
N ARG A 110 -10.19 -12.01 8.88
CA ARG A 110 -9.56 -13.23 9.40
C ARG A 110 -8.28 -13.50 8.63
N TRP A 111 -7.17 -13.57 9.36
CA TRP A 111 -5.98 -14.25 8.85
C TRP A 111 -6.30 -15.74 8.80
N ARG A 112 -6.24 -16.37 7.61
CA ARG A 112 -6.08 -17.82 7.55
C ARG A 112 -4.70 -18.12 8.14
N ALA A 113 -4.68 -18.52 9.41
CA ALA A 113 -3.62 -19.40 9.87
C ALA A 113 -3.69 -20.64 8.98
N LEU A 114 -2.53 -21.07 8.50
CA LEU A 114 -2.33 -22.31 7.75
C LEU A 114 -3.12 -23.44 8.40
N ASP A 115 -3.89 -24.17 7.58
CA ASP A 115 -4.41 -25.50 7.95
C ASP A 115 -3.23 -26.47 8.15
#